data_AF-A0A101XLP7-F1
#
_entry.id   AF-A0A101XLP7-F1
#
_cell.length_a   1.000
_cell.length_b   1.000
_cell.length_c   1.000
_cell.angle_alpha   90.00
_cell.angle_beta   90.00
_cell.angle_gamma   90.00
#
_symmetry.space_group_name_H-M   'P 1'
#
loop_
_entity.id
_entity.type
_entity.pdbx_description
1 polymer ?
#
loop_
_entity_poly.entity_id
_entity_poly.type
_entity_poly.pdbx_seq_one_letter_code
_entity_poly.pdbx_strand_id
1 'polypeptide(L)'
;MGNWTLIYGRRKTGKTTLVKHNLRMDLYVLMADPGNVITLDDRVVKVDEAMREVRDVLHRGGLVVIDEFQRLPEVYWSMISNWAGSGVLVAVGSSYGIVNRVFNRNSPLLGLFTPMEVGIISYEDVLSQVEDPLLSVLLRDPWVIPFIDSYDDFTRRIKEFSLISKGLVGEVFREEDRELTDTYYRILLLLGEGVWRTSEIAGIIQPRGGVATVSSMVNKLVKMGFVKKIPTLSRENYYKVDSPPLSLTLYAESKYAVGERDVEIPDLPVGREVQFSVGEMLARYFRGTLYYSPKEDIDVVIVRGRRPIWAFEVKVGEITREEAMRAVRRMSKVAEKVGLVSLRERPGDYGDLSLGPRELLEIARKVSRGESIQDNPP
;
A
#
# COMPACT_ATOMS: atom_id res chain seq x y z
N MET A 1 14.82 16.15 -23.12
CA MET A 1 14.23 14.83 -23.40
C MET A 1 13.16 14.60 -22.35
N GLY A 2 11.88 14.68 -22.72
CA GLY A 2 10.78 14.38 -21.81
C GLY A 2 10.73 12.87 -21.61
N ASN A 3 11.04 12.39 -20.40
CA ASN A 3 11.01 10.97 -20.10
C ASN A 3 9.55 10.54 -19.98
N TRP A 4 9.12 9.53 -20.75
CA TRP A 4 7.76 9.00 -20.61
C TRP A 4 7.61 8.27 -19.28
N THR A 5 6.41 8.21 -18.73
CA THR A 5 6.18 7.64 -17.39
C THR A 5 5.16 6.51 -17.44
N LEU A 6 5.49 5.38 -16.83
CA LEU A 6 4.55 4.29 -16.59
C LEU A 6 4.11 4.34 -15.13
N ILE A 7 2.90 4.83 -14.87
CA ILE A 7 2.26 4.80 -13.57
C ILE A 7 1.63 3.43 -13.38
N TYR A 8 2.07 2.70 -12.36
CA TYR A 8 1.58 1.35 -12.08
C TYR A 8 1.31 1.14 -10.60
N GLY A 9 0.58 0.10 -10.26
CA GLY A 9 0.27 -0.29 -8.89
C GLY A 9 -1.03 -1.06 -8.83
N ARG A 10 -1.33 -1.67 -7.68
CA ARG A 10 -2.48 -2.56 -7.50
C ARG A 10 -3.80 -1.89 -7.93
N ARG A 11 -4.77 -2.69 -8.39
CA ARG A 11 -6.12 -2.21 -8.70
C ARG A 11 -6.74 -1.44 -7.52
N LYS A 12 -7.50 -0.40 -7.83
CA LYS A 12 -8.19 0.51 -6.87
C LYS A 12 -7.29 1.31 -5.92
N THR A 13 -6.01 1.51 -6.24
CA THR A 13 -5.13 2.44 -5.51
C THR A 13 -5.27 3.91 -5.93
N GLY A 14 -6.28 4.28 -6.72
CA GLY A 14 -6.54 5.69 -7.08
C GLY A 14 -5.69 6.28 -8.22
N LYS A 15 -4.99 5.45 -9.01
CA LYS A 15 -4.14 5.91 -10.14
C LYS A 15 -4.87 6.80 -11.15
N THR A 16 -6.04 6.38 -11.64
CA THR A 16 -6.84 7.16 -12.59
C THR A 16 -7.24 8.51 -12.00
N THR A 17 -7.64 8.54 -10.72
CA THR A 17 -7.97 9.78 -10.00
C THR A 17 -6.76 10.69 -9.90
N LEU A 18 -5.59 10.16 -9.53
CA LEU A 18 -4.34 10.91 -9.46
C LEU A 18 -4.05 11.61 -10.80
N VAL A 19 -4.12 10.88 -11.90
CA VAL A 19 -3.81 11.42 -13.23
C VAL A 19 -4.84 12.45 -13.68
N LYS A 20 -6.14 12.13 -13.60
CA LYS A 20 -7.21 13.02 -14.07
C LYS A 20 -7.26 14.37 -13.35
N HIS A 21 -6.89 14.40 -12.06
CA HIS A 21 -6.99 15.62 -11.25
C HIS A 21 -5.69 16.42 -11.15
N ASN A 22 -4.53 15.82 -11.41
CA ASN A 22 -3.24 16.47 -11.19
C ASN A 22 -2.46 16.76 -12.48
N LEU A 23 -2.83 16.14 -13.61
CA LEU A 23 -2.18 16.40 -14.89
C LEU A 23 -3.05 17.26 -15.80
N ARG A 24 -2.45 18.35 -16.31
CA ARG A 24 -2.99 19.09 -17.45
C ARG A 24 -2.57 18.36 -18.72
N MET A 25 -3.48 17.58 -19.27
CA MET A 25 -3.25 16.72 -20.42
C MET A 25 -3.97 17.25 -21.66
N ASP A 26 -3.35 17.10 -22.82
CA ASP A 26 -3.93 17.47 -24.11
C ASP A 26 -4.85 16.38 -24.66
N LEU A 27 -4.57 15.11 -24.30
CA LEU A 27 -5.38 13.96 -24.67
C LEU A 27 -5.39 12.92 -23.56
N TYR A 28 -6.56 12.36 -23.29
CA TYR A 28 -6.75 11.21 -22.41
C TYR A 28 -7.53 10.13 -23.14
N VAL A 29 -7.01 8.91 -23.13
CA VAL A 29 -7.70 7.73 -23.64
C VAL A 29 -7.66 6.61 -22.60
N LEU A 30 -8.81 6.02 -22.33
CA LEU A 30 -8.97 4.84 -21.48
C LEU A 30 -9.19 3.62 -22.36
N MET A 31 -8.32 2.63 -22.27
CA MET A 31 -8.51 1.37 -22.99
C MET A 31 -9.73 0.61 -22.42
N ALA A 32 -10.83 0.55 -23.15
CA ALA A 32 -12.02 -0.19 -22.73
C ALA A 32 -11.83 -1.69 -23.02
N ASP A 33 -11.44 -2.00 -24.25
CA ASP A 33 -11.12 -3.33 -24.76
C ASP A 33 -10.01 -3.23 -25.83
N PRO A 34 -9.49 -4.34 -26.38
CA PRO A 34 -8.43 -4.29 -27.37
C PRO A 34 -8.74 -3.50 -28.66
N GLY A 35 -10.02 -3.24 -28.97
CA GLY A 35 -10.49 -2.56 -30.18
C GLY A 35 -11.08 -1.16 -29.97
N ASN A 36 -11.42 -0.78 -28.73
CA ASN A 36 -12.08 0.49 -28.43
C ASN A 36 -11.45 1.21 -27.23
N VAL A 37 -11.47 2.54 -27.28
CA VAL A 37 -11.07 3.41 -26.17
C VAL A 37 -12.20 4.38 -25.81
N ILE A 38 -12.18 4.85 -24.57
CA ILE A 38 -13.08 5.87 -24.03
C ILE A 38 -12.28 7.16 -23.84
N THR A 39 -12.75 8.27 -24.41
CA THR A 39 -12.14 9.60 -24.26
C THR A 39 -12.54 10.26 -22.93
N LEU A 40 -11.95 11.41 -22.60
CA LEU A 40 -12.27 12.14 -21.37
C LEU A 40 -13.74 12.60 -21.30
N ASP A 41 -14.37 12.84 -22.44
CA ASP A 41 -15.78 13.22 -22.59
C ASP A 41 -16.69 12.00 -22.85
N ASP A 42 -16.26 10.82 -22.41
CA ASP A 42 -17.00 9.55 -22.43
C ASP A 42 -17.42 9.06 -23.83
N ARG A 43 -16.74 9.48 -24.90
CA ARG A 43 -16.96 8.95 -26.25
C ARG A 43 -16.21 7.64 -26.45
N VAL A 44 -16.87 6.69 -27.09
CA VAL A 44 -16.24 5.44 -27.53
C VAL A 44 -15.72 5.62 -28.94
N VAL A 45 -14.41 5.46 -29.13
CA VAL A 45 -13.75 5.55 -30.44
C VAL A 45 -12.90 4.30 -30.70
N LYS A 46 -12.60 4.02 -31.97
CA LYS A 46 -11.77 2.89 -32.33
C LYS A 46 -10.32 3.13 -31.91
N VAL A 47 -9.65 2.07 -31.47
CA VAL A 47 -8.25 2.15 -31.03
C VAL A 47 -7.34 2.72 -32.13
N ASP A 48 -7.53 2.36 -33.39
CA ASP A 48 -6.76 2.90 -34.52
C ASP A 48 -6.94 4.42 -34.72
N GLU A 49 -8.14 4.92 -34.46
CA GLU A 49 -8.44 6.35 -34.55
C GLU A 49 -7.79 7.10 -33.39
N ALA A 50 -7.97 6.61 -32.17
CA ALA A 50 -7.33 7.17 -30.98
C ALA A 50 -5.80 7.17 -31.09
N MET A 51 -5.19 6.08 -31.56
CA MET A 51 -3.74 5.99 -31.67
C MET A 51 -3.17 6.95 -32.74
N ARG A 52 -3.93 7.30 -33.77
CA ARG A 52 -3.55 8.38 -34.69
C ARG A 52 -3.56 9.74 -34.00
N GLU A 53 -4.58 10.02 -33.19
CA GLU A 53 -4.65 11.26 -32.42
C GLU A 53 -3.54 11.36 -31.37
N VAL A 54 -3.26 10.27 -30.65
CA VAL A 54 -2.14 10.14 -29.72
C VAL A 54 -0.82 10.53 -30.40
N ARG A 55 -0.56 9.93 -31.57
CA ARG A 55 0.63 10.25 -32.36
C ARG A 55 0.70 11.74 -32.67
N ASP A 56 -0.37 12.31 -33.19
CA ASP A 56 -0.39 13.69 -33.67
C ASP A 56 -0.24 14.71 -32.52
N VAL A 57 -0.73 14.39 -31.32
CA VAL A 57 -0.50 15.19 -30.09
C VAL A 57 0.96 15.10 -29.64
N LEU A 58 1.53 13.89 -29.58
CA LEU A 58 2.93 13.68 -29.17
C LEU A 58 3.91 14.39 -30.12
N HIS A 59 3.69 14.30 -31.44
CA HIS A 59 4.55 14.97 -32.44
C HIS A 59 4.54 16.50 -32.32
N ARG A 60 3.45 17.08 -31.81
CA ARG A 60 3.33 18.52 -31.54
C ARG A 60 3.90 18.92 -30.17
N GLY A 61 4.46 17.97 -29.41
CA GLY A 61 5.04 18.22 -28.10
C GLY A 61 4.03 18.18 -26.94
N GLY A 62 2.80 17.73 -27.17
CA GLY A 62 1.75 17.65 -26.16
C GLY A 62 1.91 16.50 -25.15
N LEU A 63 1.05 16.48 -24.15
CA LEU A 63 0.95 15.47 -23.10
C LEU A 63 -0.26 14.55 -23.34
N VAL A 64 0.02 13.26 -23.49
CA VAL A 64 -1.00 12.21 -23.66
C VAL A 64 -1.02 11.27 -22.46
N VAL A 65 -2.23 10.90 -22.03
CA VAL A 65 -2.46 9.81 -21.07
C VAL A 65 -3.13 8.63 -21.76
N ILE A 66 -2.56 7.43 -21.59
CA ILE A 66 -3.21 6.16 -21.96
C ILE A 66 -3.45 5.36 -20.68
N ASP A 67 -4.70 5.26 -20.25
CA ASP A 67 -5.13 4.49 -19.07
C ASP A 67 -5.52 3.07 -19.44
N GLU A 68 -5.38 2.14 -18.49
CA GLU A 68 -5.46 0.69 -18.69
C GLU A 68 -4.52 0.19 -19.82
N PHE A 69 -3.30 0.74 -19.85
CA PHE A 69 -2.27 0.48 -20.87
C PHE A 69 -1.99 -1.01 -21.09
N GLN A 70 -2.16 -1.85 -20.08
CA GLN A 70 -2.02 -3.31 -20.17
C GLN A 70 -2.96 -3.97 -21.20
N ARG A 71 -4.04 -3.29 -21.59
CA ARG A 71 -5.03 -3.73 -22.58
C ARG A 71 -4.69 -3.31 -24.01
N LEU A 72 -3.73 -2.41 -24.20
CA LEU A 72 -3.32 -1.95 -25.52
C LEU A 72 -2.63 -3.08 -26.30
N PRO A 73 -3.09 -3.43 -27.51
CA PRO A 73 -2.44 -4.46 -28.33
C PRO A 73 -0.96 -4.16 -28.62
N GLU A 74 -0.13 -5.21 -28.66
CA GLU A 74 1.34 -5.10 -28.84
C GLU A 74 1.76 -4.43 -30.17
N VAL A 75 0.91 -4.51 -31.20
CA VAL A 75 1.14 -3.79 -32.47
C VAL A 75 1.33 -2.29 -32.24
N TYR A 76 0.55 -1.69 -31.33
CA TYR A 76 0.67 -0.27 -31.00
C TYR A 76 1.89 0.03 -30.12
N TRP A 77 2.44 -0.94 -29.40
CA TRP A 77 3.67 -0.73 -28.62
C TRP A 77 4.85 -0.49 -29.56
N SER A 78 4.91 -1.25 -30.66
CA SER A 78 5.90 -1.04 -31.72
C SER A 78 5.70 0.28 -32.46
N MET A 79 4.46 0.77 -32.57
CA MET A 79 4.20 2.11 -33.13
C MET A 79 4.66 3.21 -32.18
N ILE A 80 4.29 3.10 -30.89
CA ILE A 80 4.64 4.05 -29.83
C ILE A 80 6.15 4.19 -29.69
N SER A 81 6.93 3.10 -29.81
CA SER A 81 8.39 3.18 -29.68
C SER A 81 9.04 4.08 -30.74
N ASN A 82 8.42 4.22 -31.91
CA ASN A 82 8.89 5.10 -32.98
C ASN A 82 8.52 6.58 -32.76
N TRP A 83 7.68 6.90 -31.78
CA TRP A 83 7.27 8.28 -31.46
C TRP A 83 8.08 8.88 -30.31
N ALA A 84 8.99 8.10 -29.73
CA ALA A 84 9.83 8.53 -28.62
C ALA A 84 10.68 9.75 -28.99
N GLY A 85 10.78 10.70 -28.05
CA GLY A 85 11.57 11.92 -28.22
C GLY A 85 10.75 13.18 -28.54
N SER A 86 9.45 13.06 -28.82
CA SER A 86 8.52 14.19 -28.95
C SER A 86 7.37 14.08 -27.94
N GLY A 87 7.01 15.19 -27.28
CA GLY A 87 5.93 15.24 -26.30
C GLY A 87 6.16 14.42 -25.04
N VAL A 88 5.09 14.20 -24.28
CA VAL A 88 5.09 13.45 -23.02
C VAL A 88 3.99 12.40 -23.06
N LEU A 89 4.35 11.13 -22.86
CA LEU A 89 3.40 10.03 -22.71
C LEU A 89 3.38 9.56 -21.25
N VAL A 90 2.18 9.50 -20.68
CA VAL A 90 1.91 8.89 -19.38
C VAL A 90 1.03 7.66 -19.62
N ALA A 91 1.61 6.48 -19.45
CA ALA A 91 0.88 5.22 -19.45
C ALA A 91 0.44 4.89 -18.03
N VAL A 92 -0.81 4.49 -17.84
CA VAL A 92 -1.33 4.06 -16.53
C VAL A 92 -1.76 2.60 -16.64
N GLY A 93 -1.29 1.76 -15.72
CA GLY A 93 -1.64 0.34 -15.70
C GLY A 93 -1.90 -0.20 -14.30
N SER A 94 -2.81 -1.18 -14.21
CA SER A 94 -3.32 -1.69 -12.93
C SER A 94 -2.56 -2.88 -12.34
N SER A 95 -1.52 -3.40 -13.02
CA SER A 95 -0.78 -4.58 -12.58
C SER A 95 0.73 -4.37 -12.51
N TYR A 96 1.40 -5.13 -11.64
CA TYR A 96 2.87 -5.19 -11.63
C TYR A 96 3.38 -5.98 -12.85
N GLY A 97 2.54 -6.84 -13.43
CA GLY A 97 2.77 -7.55 -14.68
C GLY A 97 3.06 -6.62 -15.86
N ILE A 98 2.40 -5.46 -15.96
CA ILE A 98 2.69 -4.52 -17.07
C ILE A 98 4.13 -3.98 -17.00
N VAL A 99 4.66 -3.76 -15.80
CA VAL A 99 6.06 -3.34 -15.62
C VAL A 99 6.99 -4.41 -16.18
N ASN A 100 6.76 -5.69 -15.84
CA ASN A 100 7.59 -6.78 -16.34
C ASN A 100 7.52 -6.94 -17.87
N ARG A 101 6.39 -6.62 -18.50
CA ARG A 101 6.24 -6.63 -19.96
C ARG A 101 6.93 -5.44 -20.61
N VAL A 102 6.69 -4.22 -20.13
CA VAL A 102 7.25 -2.97 -20.69
C VAL A 102 8.78 -2.95 -20.57
N PHE A 103 9.32 -3.38 -19.43
CA PHE A 103 10.77 -3.38 -19.16
C PHE A 103 11.45 -4.72 -19.50
N ASN A 104 10.78 -5.60 -20.24
CA ASN A 104 11.40 -6.82 -20.74
C ASN A 104 12.49 -6.50 -21.79
N ARG A 105 13.55 -7.32 -21.86
CA ARG A 105 14.59 -7.19 -22.90
C ARG A 105 14.05 -7.25 -24.33
N ASN A 106 12.93 -7.97 -24.53
CA ASN A 106 12.30 -8.13 -25.84
C ASN A 106 11.20 -7.09 -26.11
N SER A 107 10.95 -6.17 -25.18
CA SER A 107 9.93 -5.14 -25.31
C SER A 107 10.39 -4.02 -26.25
N PRO A 108 9.57 -3.58 -27.22
CA PRO A 108 9.88 -2.39 -28.01
C PRO A 108 9.87 -1.10 -27.18
N LEU A 109 9.34 -1.14 -25.95
CA LEU A 109 9.24 0.00 -25.05
C LEU A 109 10.39 0.10 -24.04
N LEU A 110 11.34 -0.85 -24.10
CA LEU A 110 12.46 -0.89 -23.16
C LEU A 110 13.28 0.40 -23.22
N GLY A 111 13.47 1.02 -22.06
CA GLY A 111 14.26 2.25 -21.94
C GLY A 111 13.52 3.53 -22.32
N LEU A 112 12.26 3.45 -22.75
CA LEU A 112 11.45 4.63 -23.08
C LEU A 112 10.68 5.20 -21.89
N PHE A 113 10.34 4.34 -20.93
CA PHE A 113 9.55 4.70 -19.76
C PHE A 113 10.38 4.75 -18.48
N THR A 114 10.02 5.66 -17.57
CA THR A 114 10.39 5.60 -16.16
C THR A 114 9.21 5.02 -15.36
N PRO A 115 9.43 3.98 -14.54
CA PRO A 115 8.38 3.40 -13.72
C PRO A 115 8.07 4.29 -12.51
N MET A 116 6.79 4.50 -12.23
CA MET A 116 6.29 5.19 -11.03
C MET A 116 5.23 4.31 -10.34
N GLU A 117 5.54 3.81 -9.15
CA GLU A 117 4.62 2.98 -8.37
C GLU A 117 3.65 3.84 -7.55
N VAL A 118 2.37 3.47 -7.57
CA VAL A 118 1.30 4.04 -6.74
C VAL A 118 0.72 2.93 -5.88
N GLY A 119 1.21 2.88 -4.63
CA GLY A 119 0.70 2.01 -3.58
C GLY A 119 -0.53 2.59 -2.87
N ILE A 120 -0.80 2.10 -1.65
CA ILE A 120 -1.77 2.74 -0.76
C ILE A 120 -1.28 4.14 -0.32
N ILE A 121 -2.22 5.02 0.03
CA ILE A 121 -1.92 6.37 0.50
C ILE A 121 -1.13 6.28 1.81
N SER A 122 -0.19 7.21 1.99
CA SER A 122 0.58 7.30 3.24
C SER A 122 -0.32 7.66 4.42
N TYR A 123 0.07 7.27 5.63
CA TYR A 123 -0.74 7.54 6.81
C TYR A 123 -0.80 9.04 7.12
N GLU A 124 0.31 9.74 6.97
CA GLU A 124 0.40 11.18 7.18
C GLU A 124 -0.47 11.99 6.21
N ASP A 125 -0.54 11.59 4.94
CA ASP A 125 -1.36 12.30 3.96
C ASP A 125 -2.84 12.15 4.31
N VAL A 126 -3.28 10.95 4.66
CA VAL A 126 -4.67 10.72 5.09
C VAL A 126 -4.95 11.47 6.40
N LEU A 127 -4.08 11.33 7.42
CA LEU A 127 -4.27 11.97 8.71
C LEU A 127 -4.31 13.50 8.60
N SER A 128 -3.52 14.10 7.72
CA SER A 128 -3.50 15.54 7.50
C SER A 128 -4.81 16.10 6.92
N GLN A 129 -5.61 15.24 6.27
CA GLN A 129 -6.89 15.61 5.64
C GLN A 129 -8.10 15.22 6.49
N VAL A 130 -8.05 14.04 7.10
CA VAL A 130 -9.18 13.43 7.82
C VAL A 130 -9.18 13.84 9.29
N GLU A 131 -8.00 14.10 9.86
CA GLU A 131 -7.81 14.50 11.27
C GLU A 131 -8.31 13.49 12.32
N ASP A 132 -8.62 12.26 11.90
CA ASP A 132 -8.95 11.11 12.76
C ASP A 132 -7.85 10.04 12.64
N PRO A 133 -7.02 9.82 13.69
CA PRO A 133 -5.93 8.86 13.66
C PRO A 133 -6.34 7.41 13.33
N LEU A 134 -7.52 6.97 13.76
CA LEU A 134 -7.96 5.59 13.59
C LEU A 134 -8.57 5.37 12.21
N LEU A 135 -9.49 6.25 11.80
CA LEU A 135 -10.08 6.21 10.46
C LEU A 135 -9.02 6.38 9.38
N SER A 136 -8.00 7.21 9.65
CA SER A 136 -6.88 7.41 8.73
C SER A 136 -6.06 6.15 8.44
N VAL A 137 -6.12 5.12 9.28
CA VAL A 137 -5.49 3.82 9.00
C VAL A 137 -6.25 3.09 7.89
N LEU A 138 -7.57 3.13 7.92
CA LEU A 138 -8.43 2.44 6.94
C LEU A 138 -8.41 3.13 5.58
N LEU A 139 -8.57 4.46 5.57
CA LEU A 139 -8.70 5.26 4.35
C LEU A 139 -7.41 5.36 3.53
N ARG A 140 -6.29 4.76 4.02
CA ARG A 140 -5.07 4.58 3.24
C ARG A 140 -5.31 3.81 1.95
N ASP A 141 -6.23 2.85 1.95
CA ASP A 141 -6.56 2.07 0.77
C ASP A 141 -7.82 2.63 0.09
N PRO A 142 -7.72 3.25 -1.10
CA PRO A 142 -8.81 4.08 -1.63
C PRO A 142 -10.12 3.35 -1.92
N TRP A 143 -10.11 2.01 -2.03
CA TRP A 143 -11.33 1.25 -2.30
C TRP A 143 -12.34 1.28 -1.14
N VAL A 144 -11.92 1.56 0.10
CA VAL A 144 -12.88 1.68 1.23
C VAL A 144 -13.48 3.07 1.37
N ILE A 145 -12.83 4.12 0.84
CA ILE A 145 -13.22 5.52 1.03
C ILE A 145 -14.70 5.79 0.71
N PRO A 146 -15.30 5.25 -0.37
CA PRO A 146 -16.71 5.53 -0.69
C PRO A 146 -17.72 4.86 0.26
N PHE A 147 -17.27 4.03 1.19
CA PHE A 147 -18.12 3.12 1.94
C PHE A 147 -18.08 3.31 3.45
N ILE A 148 -17.14 4.09 4.00
CA ILE A 148 -17.00 4.23 5.46
C ILE A 148 -16.74 5.68 5.84
N ASP A 149 -17.38 6.08 6.93
CA ASP A 149 -17.15 7.38 7.59
C ASP A 149 -16.53 7.22 8.99
N SER A 150 -16.39 5.97 9.48
CA SER A 150 -15.77 5.67 10.78
C SER A 150 -15.28 4.23 10.85
N TYR A 151 -14.46 3.92 11.87
CA TYR A 151 -14.07 2.54 12.17
C TYR A 151 -15.28 1.65 12.50
N ASP A 152 -16.27 2.17 13.22
CA ASP A 152 -17.49 1.43 13.55
C ASP A 152 -18.34 1.13 12.33
N ASP A 153 -18.33 1.99 11.32
CA ASP A 153 -18.99 1.70 10.05
C ASP A 153 -18.27 0.59 9.29
N PHE A 154 -16.93 0.60 9.33
CA PHE A 154 -16.13 -0.48 8.78
C PHE A 154 -16.43 -1.84 9.42
N THR A 155 -16.52 -1.90 10.75
CA THR A 155 -16.80 -3.15 11.48
C THR A 155 -18.22 -3.66 11.21
N ARG A 156 -19.23 -2.79 11.16
CA ARG A 156 -20.61 -3.18 10.82
C ARG A 156 -20.72 -3.77 9.41
N ARG A 157 -19.93 -3.27 8.46
CA ARG A 157 -19.96 -3.67 7.04
C ARG A 157 -18.92 -4.72 6.67
N ILE A 158 -18.24 -5.31 7.66
CA ILE A 158 -17.14 -6.26 7.46
C ILE A 158 -17.50 -7.47 6.58
N LYS A 159 -18.75 -7.94 6.61
CA LYS A 159 -19.25 -9.01 5.74
C LYS A 159 -19.23 -8.60 4.27
N GLU A 160 -19.71 -7.39 3.96
CA GLU A 160 -19.65 -6.81 2.62
C GLU A 160 -18.19 -6.68 2.16
N PHE A 161 -17.33 -6.20 3.06
CA PHE A 161 -15.91 -6.04 2.76
C PHE A 161 -15.17 -7.36 2.56
N SER A 162 -15.57 -8.46 3.21
CA SER A 162 -15.04 -9.81 2.91
C SER A 162 -15.30 -10.24 1.47
N LEU A 163 -16.53 -10.05 1.00
CA LEU A 163 -16.92 -10.35 -0.38
C LEU A 163 -16.17 -9.47 -1.38
N ILE A 164 -16.12 -8.15 -1.12
CA ILE A 164 -15.40 -7.19 -1.97
C ILE A 164 -13.90 -7.52 -2.01
N SER A 165 -13.30 -7.80 -0.86
CA SER A 165 -11.87 -8.14 -0.74
C SER A 165 -11.53 -9.39 -1.53
N LYS A 166 -12.34 -10.45 -1.44
CA LYS A 166 -12.12 -11.69 -2.21
C LYS A 166 -12.21 -11.44 -3.71
N GLY A 167 -13.17 -10.63 -4.16
CA GLY A 167 -13.30 -10.20 -5.55
C GLY A 167 -12.08 -9.42 -6.03
N LEU A 168 -11.66 -8.39 -5.29
CA LEU A 168 -10.49 -7.57 -5.62
C LEU A 168 -9.20 -8.39 -5.66
N VAL A 169 -9.02 -9.33 -4.72
CA VAL A 169 -7.86 -10.22 -4.72
C VAL A 169 -7.85 -11.08 -5.98
N GLY A 170 -8.99 -11.71 -6.31
CA GLY A 170 -9.12 -12.53 -7.51
C GLY A 170 -8.87 -11.76 -8.82
N GLU A 171 -9.28 -10.50 -8.88
CA GLU A 171 -9.04 -9.63 -10.04
C GLU A 171 -7.56 -9.34 -10.26
N VAL A 172 -6.81 -8.97 -9.20
CA VAL A 172 -5.36 -8.72 -9.32
C VAL A 172 -4.61 -10.00 -9.73
N PHE A 173 -5.03 -11.18 -9.25
CA PHE A 173 -4.47 -12.45 -9.73
C PHE A 173 -4.69 -12.63 -11.23
N ARG A 174 -5.92 -12.38 -11.71
CA ARG A 174 -6.26 -12.46 -13.13
C ARG A 174 -5.44 -11.49 -13.98
N GLU A 175 -5.20 -10.28 -13.50
CA GLU A 175 -4.37 -9.26 -14.18
C GLU A 175 -2.89 -9.64 -14.29
N GLU A 176 -2.43 -10.60 -13.49
CA GLU A 176 -1.09 -11.18 -13.53
C GLU A 176 -1.05 -12.50 -14.34
N ASP A 177 -2.10 -12.79 -15.12
CA ASP A 177 -2.31 -14.05 -15.85
C ASP A 177 -2.21 -15.28 -14.92
N ARG A 178 -2.77 -15.15 -13.71
CA ARG A 178 -2.74 -16.18 -12.66
C ARG A 178 -4.13 -16.46 -12.10
N GLU A 179 -4.30 -17.68 -11.62
CA GLU A 179 -5.44 -18.04 -10.80
C GLU A 179 -5.12 -17.87 -9.31
N LEU A 180 -6.06 -17.31 -8.56
CA LEU A 180 -6.03 -17.32 -7.10
C LEU A 180 -6.29 -18.75 -6.61
N THR A 181 -5.22 -19.44 -6.20
CA THR A 181 -5.35 -20.78 -5.61
C THR A 181 -5.77 -20.71 -4.14
N ASP A 182 -6.39 -21.79 -3.64
CA ASP A 182 -6.71 -21.95 -2.22
C ASP A 182 -5.48 -21.75 -1.32
N THR A 183 -4.29 -22.21 -1.75
CA THR A 183 -3.05 -22.01 -1.01
C THR A 183 -2.66 -20.53 -0.89
N TYR A 184 -2.78 -19.73 -1.96
CA TYR A 184 -2.50 -18.29 -1.86
C TYR A 184 -3.50 -17.58 -0.95
N TYR A 185 -4.78 -17.94 -1.06
CA TYR A 185 -5.81 -17.37 -0.20
C TYR A 185 -5.59 -17.71 1.28
N ARG A 186 -5.26 -18.97 1.59
CA ARG A 186 -4.87 -19.40 2.95
C ARG A 186 -3.64 -18.67 3.48
N ILE A 187 -2.63 -18.41 2.64
CA ILE A 187 -1.48 -17.59 3.04
C ILE A 187 -1.94 -16.18 3.43
N LEU A 188 -2.79 -15.54 2.63
CA LEU A 188 -3.32 -14.21 2.93
C LEU A 188 -4.13 -14.19 4.24
N LEU A 189 -4.97 -15.20 4.48
CA LEU A 189 -5.71 -15.35 5.75
C LEU A 189 -4.75 -15.45 6.94
N LEU A 190 -3.74 -16.32 6.88
CA LEU A 190 -2.74 -16.48 7.95
C LEU A 190 -1.95 -15.20 8.20
N LEU A 191 -1.60 -14.45 7.16
CA LEU A 191 -0.94 -13.15 7.29
C LEU A 191 -1.85 -12.12 7.98
N GLY A 192 -3.14 -12.11 7.66
CA GLY A 192 -4.16 -11.29 8.35
C GLY A 192 -4.33 -11.68 9.83
N GLU A 193 -4.19 -12.97 10.15
CA GLU A 193 -4.19 -13.45 11.54
C GLU A 193 -2.98 -13.01 12.36
N GLY A 194 -1.90 -12.56 11.73
CA GLY A 194 -0.65 -12.19 12.39
C GLY A 194 0.48 -13.23 12.26
N VAL A 195 0.29 -14.28 11.45
CA VAL A 195 1.33 -15.29 11.19
C VAL A 195 2.27 -14.78 10.12
N TRP A 196 3.25 -13.97 10.53
CA TRP A 196 4.08 -13.18 9.61
C TRP A 196 5.40 -13.84 9.17
N ARG A 197 5.74 -15.02 9.72
CA ARG A 197 6.95 -15.77 9.34
C ARG A 197 6.63 -16.82 8.30
N THR A 198 7.39 -16.86 7.20
CA THR A 198 7.19 -17.86 6.14
C THR A 198 7.41 -19.29 6.61
N SER A 199 8.32 -19.48 7.59
CA SER A 199 8.61 -20.77 8.22
C SER A 199 7.40 -21.30 9.00
N GLU A 200 6.74 -20.42 9.75
CA GLU A 200 5.53 -20.73 10.52
C GLU A 200 4.33 -21.04 9.60
N ILE A 201 4.12 -20.21 8.57
CA ILE A 201 3.10 -20.46 7.54
C ILE A 201 3.32 -21.82 6.85
N ALA A 202 4.57 -22.18 6.53
CA ALA A 202 4.90 -23.47 5.93
C ALA A 202 4.57 -24.64 6.87
N GLY A 203 4.81 -24.48 8.18
CA GLY A 203 4.44 -25.47 9.19
C GLY A 203 2.93 -25.70 9.31
N ILE A 204 2.12 -24.64 9.11
CA ILE A 204 0.66 -24.72 9.15
C ILE A 204 0.07 -25.28 7.86
N ILE A 205 0.50 -24.75 6.70
CA ILE A 205 -0.07 -25.14 5.40
C ILE A 205 0.37 -26.55 4.98
N GLN A 206 1.58 -26.96 5.37
CA GLN A 206 2.19 -28.24 4.98
C GLN A 206 2.00 -28.53 3.48
N PRO A 207 2.52 -27.66 2.59
CA PRO A 207 2.27 -27.80 1.16
C PRO A 207 2.75 -29.16 0.66
N ARG A 208 1.92 -29.84 -0.13
CA ARG A 208 2.26 -31.13 -0.74
C ARG A 208 3.49 -30.98 -1.66
N GLY A 209 4.27 -32.06 -1.81
CA GLY A 209 5.42 -32.09 -2.70
C GLY A 209 5.03 -31.67 -4.14
N GLY A 210 5.83 -30.79 -4.75
CA GLY A 210 5.59 -30.23 -6.08
C GLY A 210 4.94 -28.84 -6.11
N VAL A 211 4.47 -28.33 -4.96
CA VAL A 211 3.99 -26.94 -4.84
C VAL A 211 5.17 -25.98 -4.64
N ALA A 212 5.08 -24.76 -5.16
CA ALA A 212 6.06 -23.71 -4.87
C ALA A 212 6.22 -23.52 -3.35
N THR A 213 7.45 -23.24 -2.88
CA THR A 213 7.69 -23.01 -1.45
C THR A 213 6.86 -21.83 -0.93
N VAL A 214 6.43 -21.87 0.32
CA VAL A 214 5.68 -20.77 0.96
C VAL A 214 6.45 -19.45 0.82
N SER A 215 7.77 -19.45 1.02
CA SER A 215 8.59 -18.24 0.81
C SER A 215 8.52 -17.73 -0.63
N SER A 216 8.48 -18.60 -1.65
CA SER A 216 8.29 -18.20 -3.05
C SER A 216 6.89 -17.62 -3.29
N MET A 217 5.85 -18.23 -2.71
CA MET A 217 4.47 -17.74 -2.81
C MET A 217 4.29 -16.38 -2.13
N VAL A 218 4.82 -16.21 -0.92
CA VAL A 218 4.79 -14.91 -0.20
C VAL A 218 5.56 -13.85 -0.97
N ASN A 219 6.73 -14.16 -1.52
CA ASN A 219 7.47 -13.20 -2.35
C ASN A 219 6.72 -12.82 -3.64
N LYS A 220 5.89 -13.71 -4.20
CA LYS A 220 5.00 -13.36 -5.31
C LYS A 220 3.90 -12.40 -4.84
N LEU A 221 3.27 -12.66 -3.70
CA LEU A 221 2.29 -11.73 -3.11
C LEU A 221 2.89 -10.34 -2.81
N VAL A 222 4.18 -10.29 -2.42
CA VAL A 222 4.92 -9.02 -2.29
C VAL A 222 5.05 -8.31 -3.63
N LYS A 223 5.45 -9.03 -4.68
CA LYS A 223 5.55 -8.46 -6.04
C LYS A 223 4.21 -8.01 -6.62
N MET A 224 3.10 -8.57 -6.15
CA MET A 224 1.74 -8.19 -6.56
C MET A 224 1.17 -7.04 -5.72
N GLY A 225 1.91 -6.54 -4.73
CA GLY A 225 1.46 -5.45 -3.85
C GLY A 225 0.41 -5.84 -2.81
N PHE A 226 0.23 -7.14 -2.54
CA PHE A 226 -0.66 -7.60 -1.45
C PHE A 226 0.03 -7.62 -0.09
N VAL A 227 1.32 -7.92 -0.10
CA VAL A 227 2.09 -8.21 1.10
C VAL A 227 3.29 -7.28 1.16
N LYS A 228 3.55 -6.73 2.34
CA LYS A 228 4.72 -5.93 2.62
C LYS A 228 5.70 -6.70 3.48
N LYS A 229 6.97 -6.59 3.12
CA LYS A 229 8.09 -7.11 3.91
C LYS A 229 8.44 -6.11 5.01
N ILE A 230 8.47 -6.57 6.25
CA ILE A 230 8.84 -5.80 7.43
C ILE A 230 10.20 -6.31 7.94
N PRO A 231 11.23 -5.45 7.95
CA PRO A 231 12.49 -5.76 8.61
C PRO A 231 12.26 -6.03 10.10
N THR A 232 13.00 -6.98 10.66
CA THR A 232 13.05 -7.17 12.11
C THR A 232 14.47 -6.95 12.62
N LEU A 233 14.65 -6.74 13.92
CA LEU A 233 16.01 -6.72 14.50
C LEU A 233 16.68 -8.10 14.43
N SER A 234 15.93 -9.16 14.10
CA SER A 234 16.46 -10.49 13.83
C SER A 234 16.88 -10.65 12.36
N ARG A 235 17.47 -11.81 12.02
CA ARG A 235 17.84 -12.12 10.63
C ARG A 235 16.64 -12.48 9.74
N GLU A 236 15.51 -12.86 10.32
CA GLU A 236 14.30 -13.22 9.59
C GLU A 236 13.43 -11.98 9.35
N ASN A 237 12.81 -11.89 8.17
CA ASN A 237 11.90 -10.80 7.87
C ASN A 237 10.47 -11.26 8.11
N TYR A 238 9.63 -10.32 8.51
CA TYR A 238 8.20 -10.55 8.65
C TYR A 238 7.49 -10.08 7.39
N TYR A 239 6.30 -10.62 7.16
CA TYR A 239 5.47 -10.31 6.01
C TYR A 239 4.07 -10.03 6.53
N LYS A 240 3.48 -8.88 6.17
CA LYS A 240 2.10 -8.55 6.52
C LYS A 240 1.29 -8.20 5.27
N VAL A 241 -0.03 -8.32 5.35
CA VAL A 241 -0.91 -7.72 4.35
C VAL A 241 -0.68 -6.21 4.33
N ASP A 242 -0.40 -5.64 3.17
CA ASP A 242 0.00 -4.23 3.05
C ASP A 242 -1.16 -3.29 3.41
N SER A 243 -2.34 -3.58 2.85
CA SER A 243 -3.59 -2.86 3.07
C SER A 243 -4.20 -3.13 4.45
N PRO A 244 -4.36 -2.11 5.31
CA PRO A 244 -5.05 -2.27 6.60
C PRO A 244 -6.48 -2.79 6.50
N PRO A 245 -7.39 -2.24 5.67
CA PRO A 245 -8.75 -2.77 5.60
C PRO A 245 -8.77 -4.21 5.09
N LEU A 246 -7.93 -4.57 4.10
CA LEU A 246 -7.82 -5.95 3.64
C LEU A 246 -7.32 -6.88 4.75
N SER A 247 -6.32 -6.45 5.53
CA SER A 247 -5.77 -7.22 6.66
C SER A 247 -6.83 -7.54 7.70
N LEU A 248 -7.60 -6.53 8.11
CA LEU A 248 -8.68 -6.67 9.10
C LEU A 248 -9.83 -7.53 8.56
N THR A 249 -10.17 -7.39 7.28
CA THR A 249 -11.16 -8.25 6.63
C THR A 249 -10.69 -9.71 6.54
N LEU A 250 -9.42 -9.97 6.19
CA LEU A 250 -8.86 -11.31 6.16
C LEU A 250 -8.79 -11.95 7.55
N TYR A 251 -8.48 -11.16 8.58
CA TYR A 251 -8.57 -11.59 9.97
C TYR A 251 -10.01 -12.01 10.31
N ALA A 252 -10.99 -11.16 9.99
CA ALA A 252 -12.39 -11.42 10.26
C ALA A 252 -12.88 -12.69 9.56
N GLU A 253 -12.51 -12.86 8.29
CA GLU A 253 -12.80 -14.05 7.51
C GLU A 253 -12.17 -15.31 8.13
N SER A 254 -10.90 -15.25 8.51
CA SER A 254 -10.19 -16.40 9.04
C SER A 254 -10.70 -16.82 10.43
N LYS A 255 -11.01 -15.86 11.31
CA LYS A 255 -11.45 -16.13 12.69
C LYS A 255 -12.93 -16.41 12.83
N TYR A 256 -13.76 -15.75 12.04
CA TYR A 256 -15.22 -15.78 12.23
C TYR A 256 -16.00 -16.25 11.00
N ALA A 257 -15.34 -16.49 9.86
CA ALA A 257 -15.97 -16.89 8.60
C ALA A 257 -17.10 -15.94 8.18
N VAL A 258 -16.84 -14.63 8.27
CA VAL A 258 -17.84 -13.56 8.08
C VAL A 258 -18.46 -13.54 6.68
N GLY A 259 -17.76 -14.08 5.67
CA GLY A 259 -18.32 -14.25 4.33
C GLY A 259 -19.45 -15.29 4.27
N GLU A 260 -19.48 -16.24 5.22
CA GLU A 260 -20.44 -17.35 5.27
C GLU A 260 -21.43 -17.25 6.43
N ARG A 261 -21.10 -16.48 7.47
CA ARG A 261 -21.88 -16.42 8.71
C ARG A 261 -22.25 -14.98 9.08
N ASP A 262 -23.45 -14.82 9.60
CA ASP A 262 -23.87 -13.58 10.28
C ASP A 262 -23.45 -13.66 11.74
N VAL A 263 -22.30 -13.06 12.03
CA VAL A 263 -21.68 -13.07 13.36
C VAL A 263 -21.36 -11.65 13.78
N GLU A 264 -21.68 -11.33 15.04
CA GLU A 264 -21.21 -10.10 15.67
C GLU A 264 -19.71 -10.24 15.91
N ILE A 265 -18.92 -9.30 15.40
CA ILE A 265 -17.48 -9.31 15.58
C ILE A 265 -17.15 -8.56 16.87
N PRO A 266 -16.60 -9.23 17.89
CA PRO A 266 -16.35 -8.59 19.18
C PRO A 266 -15.23 -7.55 19.10
N ASP A 267 -14.17 -7.81 18.34
CA ASP A 267 -13.10 -6.85 18.07
C ASP A 267 -12.25 -7.27 16.86
N LEU A 268 -11.74 -6.29 16.11
CA LEU A 268 -10.73 -6.52 15.06
C LEU A 268 -9.37 -6.00 15.56
N PRO A 269 -8.24 -6.60 15.15
CA PRO A 269 -6.92 -6.26 15.68
C PRO A 269 -6.37 -4.95 15.08
N VAL A 270 -7.15 -3.88 15.06
CA VAL A 270 -6.79 -2.59 14.45
C VAL A 270 -5.55 -1.95 15.07
N GLY A 271 -5.28 -2.24 16.36
CA GLY A 271 -4.04 -1.82 17.02
C GLY A 271 -2.78 -2.26 16.27
N ARG A 272 -2.79 -3.43 15.61
CA ARG A 272 -1.67 -3.91 14.78
C ARG A 272 -1.48 -3.06 13.53
N GLU A 273 -2.55 -2.59 12.91
CA GLU A 273 -2.45 -1.72 11.73
C GLU A 273 -2.09 -0.28 12.11
N VAL A 274 -2.53 0.17 13.28
CA VAL A 274 -2.16 1.46 13.89
C VAL A 274 -0.67 1.53 14.15
N GLN A 275 -0.07 0.55 14.83
CA GLN A 275 1.38 0.57 15.12
C GLN A 275 2.22 0.65 13.84
N PHE A 276 1.84 -0.04 12.76
CA PHE A 276 2.59 0.02 11.51
C PHE A 276 2.38 1.36 10.78
N SER A 277 1.15 1.88 10.77
CA SER A 277 0.85 3.16 10.12
C SER A 277 1.56 4.32 10.80
N VAL A 278 1.48 4.39 12.13
CA VAL A 278 2.21 5.37 12.94
C VAL A 278 3.72 5.16 12.79
N GLY A 279 4.20 3.93 12.89
CA GLY A 279 5.62 3.62 12.78
C GLY A 279 6.23 4.00 11.44
N GLU A 280 5.49 3.85 10.33
CA GLU A 280 5.90 4.30 9.00
C GLU A 280 6.06 5.82 8.92
N MET A 281 5.08 6.57 9.43
CA MET A 281 5.13 8.02 9.50
C MET A 281 6.30 8.50 10.37
N LEU A 282 6.47 7.92 11.57
CA LEU A 282 7.57 8.28 12.45
C LEU A 282 8.94 7.93 11.82
N ALA A 283 9.06 6.79 11.15
CA ALA A 283 10.29 6.44 10.44
C ALA A 283 10.67 7.49 9.39
N ARG A 284 9.70 8.05 8.66
CA ARG A 284 9.92 9.17 7.72
C ARG A 284 10.33 10.45 8.47
N TYR A 285 9.58 10.83 9.50
CA TYR A 285 9.84 12.02 10.31
C TYR A 285 11.26 12.02 10.91
N PHE A 286 11.69 10.86 11.41
CA PHE A 286 13.01 10.65 12.01
C PHE A 286 14.07 10.18 11.00
N ARG A 287 13.82 10.21 9.68
CA ARG A 287 14.79 9.80 8.64
C ARG A 287 15.47 8.47 8.94
N GLY A 288 14.66 7.44 9.19
CA GLY A 288 15.09 6.09 9.47
C GLY A 288 14.24 5.06 8.73
N THR A 289 14.43 3.79 9.09
CA THR A 289 13.65 2.67 8.57
C THR A 289 12.89 2.02 9.71
N LEU A 290 11.63 1.70 9.47
CA LEU A 290 10.80 0.95 10.41
C LEU A 290 11.27 -0.51 10.51
N TYR A 291 11.46 -0.96 11.74
CA TYR A 291 11.75 -2.33 12.13
C TYR A 291 10.71 -2.76 13.16
N TYR A 292 10.37 -4.05 13.14
CA TYR A 292 9.53 -4.68 14.16
C TYR A 292 10.36 -5.57 15.09
N SER A 293 10.09 -5.53 16.41
CA SER A 293 10.87 -6.27 17.41
C SER A 293 9.99 -7.15 18.31
N PRO A 294 9.52 -8.30 17.81
CA PRO A 294 8.58 -9.16 18.54
C PRO A 294 9.22 -9.86 19.74
N LYS A 295 10.52 -10.18 19.69
CA LYS A 295 11.20 -10.86 20.82
C LYS A 295 11.33 -9.93 22.02
N GLU A 296 11.55 -8.66 21.74
CA GLU A 296 11.71 -7.59 22.71
C GLU A 296 10.37 -6.96 23.06
N ASP A 297 9.26 -7.39 22.44
CA ASP A 297 7.90 -6.89 22.66
C ASP A 297 7.81 -5.36 22.45
N ILE A 298 8.35 -4.88 21.32
CA ILE A 298 8.36 -3.46 20.95
C ILE A 298 7.61 -3.29 19.63
N ASP A 299 6.60 -2.42 19.64
CA ASP A 299 5.70 -2.17 18.51
C ASP A 299 6.42 -1.55 17.32
N VAL A 300 7.27 -0.55 17.57
CA VAL A 300 7.96 0.22 16.53
C VAL A 300 9.40 0.47 16.93
N VAL A 301 10.34 0.11 16.06
CA VAL A 301 11.74 0.50 16.18
C VAL A 301 12.17 1.25 14.92
N ILE A 302 12.79 2.41 15.09
CA ILE A 302 13.35 3.19 13.97
C ILE A 302 14.86 2.99 13.96
N VAL A 303 15.37 2.47 12.85
CA VAL A 303 16.79 2.21 12.65
C VAL A 303 17.36 3.20 11.65
N ARG A 304 18.51 3.80 11.96
CA ARG A 304 19.29 4.60 11.02
C ARG A 304 20.63 3.92 10.76
N GLY A 305 20.83 3.48 9.52
CA GLY A 305 21.97 2.62 9.15
C GLY A 305 21.88 1.26 9.83
N ARG A 306 22.59 1.08 10.95
CA ARG A 306 22.56 -0.15 11.78
C ARG A 306 22.21 0.12 13.25
N ARG A 307 21.91 1.37 13.61
CA ARG A 307 21.67 1.78 14.99
C ARG A 307 20.17 1.98 15.23
N PRO A 308 19.55 1.30 16.21
CA PRO A 308 18.20 1.61 16.67
C PRO A 308 18.21 2.98 17.38
N ILE A 309 17.65 4.00 16.75
CA ILE A 309 17.66 5.37 17.26
C ILE A 309 16.44 5.68 18.13
N TRP A 310 15.30 5.09 17.80
CA TRP A 310 14.07 5.24 18.56
C TRP A 310 13.34 3.90 18.69
N ALA A 311 12.67 3.72 19.82
CA ALA A 311 11.67 2.69 20.03
C ALA A 311 10.38 3.35 20.52
N PHE A 312 9.22 2.89 20.05
CA PHE A 312 7.92 3.41 20.44
C PHE A 312 6.97 2.29 20.88
N GLU A 313 6.20 2.59 21.91
CA GLU A 313 4.95 1.89 22.25
C GLU A 313 3.78 2.65 21.60
N VAL A 314 2.87 1.94 20.95
CA VAL A 314 1.71 2.55 20.27
C VAL A 314 0.42 1.91 20.76
N LYS A 315 -0.49 2.73 21.29
CA LYS A 315 -1.79 2.25 21.79
C LYS A 315 -2.95 3.02 21.18
N VAL A 316 -4.02 2.29 20.83
CA VAL A 316 -5.27 2.91 20.35
C VAL A 316 -5.95 3.68 21.49
N GLY A 317 -5.98 3.10 22.69
CA GLY A 317 -6.49 3.74 23.90
C GLY A 317 -5.43 4.47 24.72
N GLU A 318 -5.78 4.77 25.97
CA GLU A 318 -4.93 5.47 26.94
C GLU A 318 -3.76 4.61 27.41
N ILE A 319 -2.61 5.24 27.70
CA ILE A 319 -1.43 4.59 28.29
C ILE A 319 -1.35 4.98 29.76
N THR A 320 -1.54 3.99 30.64
CA THR A 320 -1.40 4.21 32.08
C THR A 320 0.07 4.43 32.46
N ARG A 321 0.32 5.06 33.62
CA ARG A 321 1.68 5.26 34.16
C ARG A 321 2.46 3.94 34.28
N GLU A 322 1.81 2.88 34.74
CA GLU A 322 2.46 1.58 34.93
C GLU A 322 2.84 0.92 33.61
N GLU A 323 1.98 1.01 32.59
CA GLU A 323 2.28 0.58 31.22
C GLU A 323 3.44 1.39 30.64
N ALA A 324 3.38 2.71 30.71
CA ALA A 324 4.43 3.60 30.23
C ALA A 324 5.80 3.26 30.84
N MET A 325 5.88 3.14 32.16
CA MET A 325 7.14 2.80 32.84
C MET A 325 7.66 1.42 32.48
N ARG A 326 6.79 0.43 32.24
CA ARG A 326 7.19 -0.90 31.75
C ARG A 326 7.73 -0.83 30.33
N ALA A 327 7.02 -0.16 29.43
CA ALA A 327 7.41 0.01 28.04
C ALA A 327 8.76 0.75 27.92
N VAL A 328 8.93 1.88 28.63
CA VAL A 328 10.18 2.66 28.66
C VAL A 328 11.36 1.80 29.12
N ARG A 329 11.23 1.04 30.22
CA ARG A 329 12.30 0.15 30.72
C ARG A 329 12.70 -0.94 29.72
N ARG A 330 11.73 -1.45 28.95
CA ARG A 330 11.94 -2.46 27.92
C ARG A 330 12.64 -1.86 26.69
N MET A 331 12.10 -0.76 26.19
CA MET A 331 12.59 -0.06 25.00
C MET A 331 13.98 0.54 25.17
N SER A 332 14.31 1.06 26.36
CA SER A 332 15.62 1.68 26.65
C SER A 332 16.79 0.70 26.57
N LYS A 333 16.52 -0.62 26.56
CA LYS A 333 17.54 -1.65 26.34
C LYS A 333 17.87 -1.86 24.86
N VAL A 334 17.05 -1.33 23.96
CA VAL A 334 17.09 -1.62 22.53
C VAL A 334 17.46 -0.38 21.71
N ALA A 335 16.92 0.79 22.06
CA ALA A 335 17.13 2.03 21.32
C ALA A 335 17.68 3.17 22.20
N GLU A 336 18.34 4.14 21.56
CA GLU A 336 18.93 5.31 22.23
C GLU A 336 17.87 6.22 22.87
N LYS A 337 16.71 6.33 22.23
CA LYS A 337 15.56 7.12 22.71
C LYS A 337 14.28 6.31 22.67
N VAL A 338 13.34 6.67 23.52
CA VAL A 338 12.06 5.97 23.66
C VAL A 338 10.90 6.95 23.60
N GLY A 339 9.81 6.54 22.93
CA GLY A 339 8.61 7.34 22.87
C GLY A 339 7.34 6.54 23.14
N LEU A 340 6.29 7.26 23.50
CA LEU A 340 4.96 6.71 23.76
C LEU A 340 3.95 7.39 22.85
N VAL A 341 3.09 6.60 22.22
CA VAL A 341 2.05 7.10 21.33
C VAL A 341 0.70 6.58 21.76
N SER A 342 -0.25 7.48 21.99
CA SER A 342 -1.66 7.13 22.18
C SER A 342 -2.53 7.89 21.21
N LEU A 343 -3.49 7.18 20.60
CA LEU A 343 -4.48 7.75 19.68
C LEU A 343 -5.67 8.39 20.43
N ARG A 344 -5.71 8.33 21.76
CA ARG A 344 -6.81 8.87 22.57
C ARG A 344 -6.42 10.14 23.31
N GLU A 345 -5.26 10.15 23.95
CA GLU A 345 -4.74 11.33 24.67
C GLU A 345 -3.22 11.36 24.64
N ARG A 346 -2.61 12.52 24.92
CA ARG A 346 -1.14 12.60 25.04
C ARG A 346 -0.70 11.87 26.31
N PRO A 347 0.19 10.85 26.21
CA PRO A 347 0.72 10.19 27.41
C PRO A 347 1.50 11.18 28.28
N GLY A 348 1.64 10.87 29.58
CA GLY A 348 2.57 11.60 30.45
C GLY A 348 4.01 11.54 29.96
N ASP A 349 4.84 12.51 30.37
CA ASP A 349 6.25 12.62 29.96
C ASP A 349 7.13 11.60 30.71
N TYR A 350 6.97 10.31 30.37
CA TYR A 350 7.71 9.20 30.97
C TYR A 350 8.91 8.73 30.13
N GLY A 351 8.93 9.07 28.83
CA GLY A 351 10.01 8.78 27.89
C GLY A 351 10.60 10.06 27.29
N ASP A 352 11.40 9.93 26.24
CA ASP A 352 11.98 11.08 25.52
C ASP A 352 10.95 11.82 24.65
N LEU A 353 9.84 11.16 24.29
CA LEU A 353 8.77 11.75 23.49
C LEU A 353 7.40 11.14 23.81
N SER A 354 6.40 11.99 24.03
CA SER A 354 5.01 11.56 24.21
C SER A 354 4.12 12.23 23.17
N LEU A 355 3.43 11.41 22.37
CA LEU A 355 2.58 11.83 21.26
C LEU A 355 1.12 11.43 21.51
N GLY A 356 0.24 12.43 21.55
CA GLY A 356 -1.20 12.25 21.46
C GLY A 356 -1.72 12.55 20.05
N PRO A 357 -3.06 12.60 19.86
CA PRO A 357 -3.67 12.86 18.56
C PRO A 357 -3.21 14.17 17.91
N ARG A 358 -3.06 15.23 18.72
CA ARG A 358 -2.63 16.54 18.24
C ARG A 358 -1.19 16.51 17.72
N GLU A 359 -0.26 15.94 18.49
CA GLU A 359 1.15 15.88 18.09
C GLU A 359 1.32 14.98 16.86
N LEU A 360 0.54 13.89 16.75
CA LEU A 360 0.51 13.05 15.54
C LEU A 360 0.06 13.84 14.31
N LEU A 361 -1.00 14.66 14.43
CA LEU A 361 -1.48 15.50 13.32
C LEU A 361 -0.45 16.57 12.92
N GLU A 362 0.24 17.17 13.90
CA GLU A 362 1.31 18.13 13.63
C GLU A 362 2.49 17.47 12.90
N ILE A 363 2.89 16.26 13.31
CA ILE A 363 3.91 15.47 12.60
C ILE A 363 3.42 15.12 11.19
N ALA A 364 2.19 14.65 11.04
CA ALA A 364 1.62 14.27 9.75
C ALA A 364 1.69 15.43 8.75
N ARG A 365 1.25 16.63 9.16
CA ARG A 365 1.29 17.83 8.31
C ARG A 365 2.71 18.21 7.89
N LYS A 366 3.71 18.02 8.76
CA LYS A 366 5.13 18.23 8.42
C LYS A 366 5.60 17.20 7.39
N VAL A 367 5.38 15.91 7.66
CA VAL A 367 5.85 14.82 6.79
C VAL A 367 5.19 14.89 5.40
N SER A 368 3.91 15.20 5.31
CA SER A 368 3.20 15.40 4.03
C SER A 368 3.76 16.55 3.18
N ARG A 369 4.41 17.54 3.80
CA ARG A 369 5.12 18.63 3.09
C ARG A 369 6.57 18.27 2.74
N GLY A 370 7.02 17.07 3.08
CA GLY A 370 8.41 16.63 2.94
C GLY A 370 9.34 17.16 4.05
N GLU A 371 8.80 17.77 5.11
CA GLU A 371 9.58 18.25 6.25
C GLU A 371 9.92 17.10 7.22
N SER A 372 11.05 17.24 7.92
CA SER A 372 11.55 16.27 8.88
C SER A 372 12.05 16.94 10.16
N ILE A 373 12.39 16.17 11.19
CA ILE A 373 12.78 16.72 12.50
C ILE A 373 13.97 17.71 12.48
N GLN A 374 14.79 17.72 11.43
CA GLN A 374 15.91 18.67 11.30
C GLN A 374 15.51 20.04 10.77
N ASP A 375 14.31 20.17 10.18
CA ASP A 375 13.84 21.43 9.60
C ASP A 375 13.18 22.34 10.67
N ASN A 376 12.92 21.80 11.86
CA ASN A 376 12.56 22.52 13.09
C ASN A 376 12.87 21.62 14.32
N PRO A 377 14.08 21.69 14.91
CA PRO A 377 14.34 21.01 16.18
C PRO A 377 13.43 21.59 17.29
N PRO A 378 13.03 20.76 18.28
CA PRO A 378 12.23 21.23 19.41
C PRO A 378 12.91 22.35 20.21
#